data_AF-A0A1M3CYK7-F1
#
_entry.id   AF-A0A1M3CYK7-F1
#
_cell.length_a   1.000
_cell.length_b   1.000
_cell.length_c   1.000
_cell.angle_alpha   90.00
_cell.angle_beta   90.00
_cell.angle_gamma   90.00
#
_symmetry.space_group_name_H-M   'P 1'
#
loop_
_entity.id
_entity.type
_entity.pdbx_description
1 polymer ?
#
loop_
_entity_poly.entity_id
_entity_poly.type
_entity_poly.pdbx_seq_one_letter_code
_entity_poly.pdbx_strand_id
1 'polypeptide(L)'
;MDDKRGIMISDGALKTHYVREILERDAKFINETQGKVISENLRRVSGRLLRSIYRNDFQIQADDNRMMLQFNFLRYLRFLDIKSSMDKFKSKDLRSKLALYNRVIYGRLYNETRSDIKYGFTEQIKDRIRMELEKAK
;
A
#
# COMPACT_ATOMS: atom_id res chain seq x y z
N MET A 1 -37.30 -22.43 22.02
CA MET A 1 -37.21 -21.25 21.14
C MET A 1 -35.83 -20.67 21.37
N ASP A 2 -34.88 -21.07 20.53
CA ASP A 2 -33.46 -20.79 20.74
C ASP A 2 -33.10 -19.35 20.36
N ASP A 3 -32.37 -18.72 21.28
CA ASP A 3 -31.79 -17.39 21.24
C ASP A 3 -30.75 -17.27 20.11
N LYS A 4 -31.21 -17.02 18.87
CA LYS A 4 -30.35 -16.53 17.79
C LYS A 4 -30.11 -15.02 17.97
N ARG A 5 -29.43 -14.63 19.04
CA ARG A 5 -28.69 -13.37 19.06
C ARG A 5 -27.47 -13.51 18.16
N GLY A 6 -27.71 -13.40 16.85
CA GLY A 6 -26.66 -13.19 15.86
C GLY A 6 -25.78 -12.05 16.35
N ILE A 7 -24.50 -12.33 16.56
CA ILE A 7 -23.55 -11.38 17.12
C ILE A 7 -23.56 -10.15 16.22
N MET A 8 -24.07 -9.04 16.76
CA MET A 8 -24.23 -7.80 16.01
C MET A 8 -22.85 -7.26 15.67
N ILE A 9 -22.37 -7.52 14.44
CA ILE A 9 -21.11 -6.95 13.95
C ILE A 9 -21.31 -5.44 13.87
N SER A 10 -20.50 -4.69 14.62
CA SER A 10 -20.62 -3.24 14.68
C SER A 10 -20.20 -2.60 13.36
N ASP A 11 -20.82 -1.47 13.01
CA ASP A 11 -20.44 -0.67 11.84
C ASP A 11 -18.96 -0.23 11.90
N GLY A 12 -18.42 -0.04 13.12
CA GLY A 12 -17.00 0.22 13.35
C GLY A 12 -16.09 -0.95 12.94
N ALA A 13 -16.48 -2.19 13.25
CA ALA A 13 -15.74 -3.39 12.84
C ALA A 13 -15.74 -3.55 11.31
N LEU A 14 -16.89 -3.29 10.67
CA LEU A 14 -17.01 -3.32 9.21
C LEU A 14 -16.12 -2.27 8.54
N LYS A 15 -16.12 -1.02 9.04
CA LYS A 15 -15.24 0.05 8.56
C LYS A 15 -13.76 -0.30 8.71
N THR A 16 -13.39 -0.84 9.87
CA THR A 16 -12.00 -1.22 10.14
C THR A 16 -11.52 -2.29 9.18
N HIS A 17 -12.33 -3.34 8.97
CA HIS A 17 -12.03 -4.39 8.00
C HIS A 17 -11.91 -3.84 6.59
N TYR A 18 -12.86 -3.00 6.16
CA TYR A 18 -12.88 -2.40 4.84
C TYR A 18 -11.63 -1.57 4.54
N VAL A 19 -11.28 -0.65 5.44
CA VAL A 19 -10.12 0.22 5.25
C VAL A 19 -8.85 -0.64 5.30
N ARG A 20 -8.79 -1.69 6.15
CA ARG A 20 -7.64 -2.60 6.20
C ARG A 20 -7.43 -3.31 4.87
N GLU A 21 -8.48 -3.86 4.29
CA GLU A 21 -8.45 -4.54 3.00
C GLU A 21 -7.90 -3.64 1.89
N ILE A 22 -8.34 -2.37 1.84
CA ILE A 22 -7.81 -1.39 0.87
C ILE A 22 -6.32 -1.11 1.10
N LEU A 23 -5.92 -0.86 2.35
CA LEU A 23 -4.53 -0.56 2.66
C LEU A 23 -3.62 -1.75 2.34
N GLU A 24 -4.04 -2.98 2.61
CA GLU A 24 -3.29 -4.20 2.28
C GLU A 24 -3.12 -4.35 0.77
N ARG A 25 -4.22 -4.22 0.02
CA ARG A 25 -4.23 -4.29 -1.45
C ARG A 25 -3.26 -3.27 -2.05
N ASP A 26 -3.33 -2.02 -1.60
CA ASP A 26 -2.55 -0.94 -2.18
C ASP A 26 -1.08 -0.95 -1.72
N ALA A 27 -0.80 -1.36 -0.49
CA ALA A 27 0.57 -1.57 -0.03
C ALA A 27 1.26 -2.69 -0.80
N LYS A 28 0.55 -3.79 -1.07
CA LYS A 28 1.05 -4.88 -1.92
C LYS A 28 1.35 -4.39 -3.34
N PHE A 29 0.43 -3.65 -3.95
CA PHE A 29 0.64 -3.05 -5.27
C PHE A 29 1.88 -2.15 -5.32
N ILE A 30 2.07 -1.30 -4.30
CA ILE A 30 3.25 -0.43 -4.18
C ILE A 30 4.53 -1.26 -4.09
N ASN A 31 4.57 -2.29 -3.25
CA ASN A 31 5.74 -3.17 -3.12
C ASN A 31 6.10 -3.89 -4.42
N GLU A 32 5.11 -4.49 -5.08
CA GLU A 32 5.30 -5.20 -6.35
C GLU A 32 5.82 -4.27 -7.45
N THR A 33 5.22 -3.09 -7.56
CA THR A 33 5.62 -2.08 -8.56
C THR A 33 7.03 -1.56 -8.27
N GLN A 34 7.39 -1.38 -7.00
CA GLN A 34 8.75 -1.00 -6.63
C GLN A 34 9.76 -2.06 -7.07
N GLY A 35 9.48 -3.33 -6.78
CA GLY A 35 10.34 -4.44 -7.19
C GLY A 35 10.54 -4.50 -8.71
N LYS A 36 9.45 -4.39 -9.47
CA LYS A 36 9.46 -4.41 -10.94
C LYS A 36 10.32 -3.30 -11.54
N VAL A 37 10.11 -2.05 -11.13
CA VAL A 37 10.87 -0.92 -11.67
C VAL A 37 12.36 -1.07 -11.38
N ILE A 38 12.71 -1.59 -10.20
CA ILE A 38 14.11 -1.80 -9.85
C ILE A 38 14.74 -2.91 -10.68
N SER A 39 14.06 -4.06 -10.80
CA SER A 39 14.56 -5.18 -11.61
C SER A 39 14.76 -4.81 -13.08
N GLU A 40 13.87 -3.98 -13.64
CA GLU A 40 13.91 -3.58 -15.05
C GLU A 40 14.99 -2.53 -15.34
N ASN A 41 15.31 -1.68 -14.37
CA ASN A 41 16.17 -0.51 -14.59
C ASN A 41 17.57 -0.62 -13.97
N LEU A 42 17.79 -1.55 -13.02
CA LEU A 42 19.09 -1.74 -12.37
C LEU A 42 19.73 -3.07 -12.75
N ARG A 43 20.81 -3.02 -13.54
CA ARG A 43 21.59 -4.20 -13.97
C ARG A 43 22.38 -4.88 -12.84
N ARG A 44 22.69 -4.17 -11.76
CA ARG A 44 23.36 -4.70 -10.56
C ARG A 44 22.53 -4.35 -9.34
N VAL A 45 21.92 -5.36 -8.73
CA VAL A 45 21.18 -5.21 -7.48
C VAL A 45 21.98 -5.93 -6.40
N SER A 46 22.51 -5.18 -5.43
CA SER A 46 23.28 -5.78 -4.33
C SER A 46 22.34 -6.46 -3.34
N GLY A 47 22.85 -7.44 -2.58
CA GLY A 47 22.04 -8.20 -1.62
C GLY A 47 21.30 -7.32 -0.60
N ARG A 48 21.84 -6.14 -0.24
CA ARG A 48 21.16 -5.20 0.66
C ARG A 48 19.95 -4.53 0.00
N LEU A 49 20.06 -4.19 -1.28
CA LEU A 49 18.97 -3.61 -2.07
C LEU A 49 17.90 -4.66 -2.38
N LEU A 50 18.29 -5.85 -2.83
CA LEU A 50 17.36 -6.98 -3.01
C LEU A 50 16.60 -7.27 -1.71
N ARG A 51 17.31 -7.39 -0.58
CA ARG A 51 16.67 -7.62 0.73
C ARG A 51 15.69 -6.51 1.11
N SER A 52 15.96 -5.24 0.80
CA SER A 52 15.02 -4.15 1.09
C SER A 52 13.75 -4.17 0.22
N ILE A 53 13.84 -4.75 -0.98
CA ILE A 53 12.73 -4.83 -1.94
C ILE A 53 11.84 -6.03 -1.63
N TYR A 54 12.45 -7.20 -1.42
CA TYR A 54 11.72 -8.45 -1.22
C TYR A 54 11.28 -8.67 0.23
N ARG A 55 11.58 -7.75 1.15
CA ARG A 55 11.19 -7.93 2.55
C ARG A 55 9.68 -7.91 2.77
N ASN A 56 8.86 -7.45 1.81
CA ASN A 56 7.40 -7.36 1.93
C ASN A 56 6.95 -6.75 3.28
N ASP A 57 7.76 -5.86 3.84
CA ASP A 57 7.52 -5.28 5.16
C ASP A 57 6.66 -4.03 4.99
N PHE A 58 5.36 -4.23 4.76
CA PHE A 58 4.38 -3.24 5.20
C PHE A 58 3.68 -3.75 6.44
N GLN A 59 3.37 -2.83 7.34
CA GLN A 59 2.65 -3.11 8.58
C GLN A 59 1.44 -2.21 8.63
N ILE A 60 0.30 -2.79 9.00
CA ILE A 60 -0.93 -2.05 9.22
C ILE A 60 -1.24 -2.16 10.70
N GLN A 61 -1.13 -1.03 11.39
CA GLN A 61 -1.50 -0.90 12.79
C GLN A 61 -2.88 -0.28 12.84
N ALA A 62 -3.80 -0.96 13.52
CA ALA A 62 -5.13 -0.44 13.79
C ALA A 62 -5.24 -0.14 15.28
N ASP A 63 -5.66 1.08 15.59
CA ASP A 63 -6.05 1.56 16.91
C ASP A 63 -7.54 1.94 16.84
N ASP A 64 -8.20 2.11 17.98
CA ASP A 64 -9.66 2.25 18.11
C ASP A 64 -10.26 3.34 17.19
N ASN A 65 -9.48 4.35 16.83
CA ASN A 65 -9.91 5.45 15.95
C ASN A 65 -8.96 5.75 14.78
N ARG A 66 -7.89 4.96 14.58
CA ARG A 66 -6.86 5.29 13.60
C ARG A 66 -6.30 4.03 12.97
N MET A 67 -6.02 4.09 11.67
CA MET A 67 -5.26 3.07 11.00
C MET A 67 -4.03 3.66 10.34
N MET A 68 -2.88 3.04 10.61
CA MET A 68 -1.57 3.47 10.14
C MET A 68 -0.97 2.39 9.25
N LEU A 69 -0.71 2.76 7.99
CA LEU A 69 0.09 1.95 7.07
C LEU A 69 1.54 2.42 7.14
N GLN A 70 2.43 1.53 7.55
CA GLN A 70 3.87 1.73 7.55
C GLN A 70 4.50 0.84 6.49
N PHE A 71 5.41 1.38 5.69
CA PHE A 71 6.13 0.59 4.68
C PHE A 71 7.50 1.20 4.42
N ASN A 72 8.43 0.34 4.00
CA ASN A 72 9.73 0.79 3.53
C ASN A 72 9.66 1.19 2.06
N PHE A 73 10.28 2.32 1.72
CA PHE A 73 10.44 2.75 0.32
C PHE A 73 11.86 3.26 0.07
N LEU A 74 12.32 3.14 -1.17
CA LEU A 74 13.65 3.59 -1.53
C LEU A 74 13.69 5.12 -1.72
N ARG A 75 14.46 5.79 -0.85
CA ARG A 75 14.67 7.24 -0.89
C ARG A 75 15.36 7.73 -2.17
N TYR A 76 16.29 6.93 -2.73
CA TYR A 76 17.11 7.26 -3.91
C TYR A 76 16.36 7.29 -5.25
N LEU A 77 15.04 7.45 -5.21
CA LEU A 77 14.14 7.51 -6.35
C LEU A 77 13.29 8.80 -6.33
N ARG A 78 13.40 9.59 -5.24
CA ARG A 78 12.98 10.99 -5.14
C ARG A 78 14.14 11.90 -5.56
N PHE A 79 14.39 12.01 -6.86
CA PHE A 79 15.48 12.86 -7.39
C PHE A 79 14.97 14.10 -8.13
N LEU A 80 13.79 14.62 -7.77
CA LEU A 80 13.44 15.97 -8.19
C LEU A 80 14.23 17.06 -7.42
N ASP A 81 14.90 16.72 -6.30
CA ASP A 81 15.57 17.72 -5.44
C ASP A 81 17.09 17.57 -5.22
N ILE A 82 17.75 16.52 -5.70
CA ILE A 82 19.20 16.39 -5.52
C ILE A 82 19.93 16.90 -6.77
N LYS A 83 20.25 18.20 -6.77
CA LYS A 83 21.32 18.81 -7.60
C LYS A 83 22.72 18.35 -7.14
N SER A 84 22.94 17.05 -6.87
CA SER A 84 24.28 16.58 -6.47
C SER A 84 25.07 16.22 -7.70
N SER A 85 26.16 16.97 -7.90
CA SER A 85 27.51 16.74 -8.47
C SER A 85 27.96 15.35 -9.00
N MET A 86 27.11 14.33 -9.04
CA MET A 86 27.38 12.99 -9.57
C MET A 86 26.74 12.78 -10.95
N ASP A 87 26.68 13.85 -11.75
CA ASP A 87 26.09 13.90 -13.10
C ASP A 87 26.75 12.94 -14.11
N LYS A 88 27.89 12.33 -13.76
CA LYS A 88 28.58 11.35 -14.59
C LYS A 88 27.91 9.97 -14.67
N PHE A 89 26.95 9.62 -13.80
CA PHE A 89 26.50 8.22 -13.71
C PHE A 89 25.12 7.86 -14.28
N LYS A 90 24.18 8.78 -14.55
CA LYS A 90 22.84 8.36 -15.09
C LYS A 90 22.17 9.44 -15.94
N SER A 91 21.87 9.08 -17.20
CA SER A 91 21.08 9.86 -18.16
C SER A 91 19.72 10.26 -17.59
N LYS A 92 19.17 11.38 -18.08
CA LYS A 92 17.83 11.90 -17.75
C LYS A 92 16.75 10.79 -17.84
N ASP A 93 16.89 9.89 -18.80
CA ASP A 93 15.96 8.78 -19.05
C ASP A 93 15.94 7.74 -17.91
N LEU A 94 17.09 7.41 -17.34
CA LEU A 94 17.12 6.46 -16.22
C LEU A 94 16.53 7.11 -14.96
N ARG A 95 16.73 8.41 -14.75
CA ARG A 95 16.14 9.16 -13.63
C ARG A 95 14.61 9.18 -13.73
N SER A 96 14.06 9.41 -14.92
CA SER A 96 12.61 9.46 -15.12
C SER A 96 11.94 8.10 -14.90
N LYS A 97 12.59 6.99 -15.32
CA LYS A 97 12.11 5.62 -15.06
C LYS A 97 12.12 5.26 -13.57
N LEU A 98 13.07 5.83 -12.85
CA LEU A 98 13.28 5.60 -11.43
C LEU A 98 12.44 6.51 -10.51
N ALA A 99 11.55 7.37 -11.02
CA ALA A 99 10.73 8.29 -10.21
C ALA A 99 9.54 7.60 -9.48
N LEU A 100 9.83 6.60 -8.64
CA LEU A 100 8.84 5.73 -8.00
C LEU A 100 7.91 6.45 -7.02
N TYR A 101 8.42 7.40 -6.24
CA TYR A 101 7.61 8.02 -5.19
C TYR A 101 6.40 8.78 -5.75
N ASN A 102 6.61 9.65 -6.74
CA ASN A 102 5.53 10.47 -7.30
C ASN A 102 4.53 9.63 -8.11
N ARG A 103 5.03 8.63 -8.86
CA ARG A 103 4.16 7.83 -9.75
C ARG A 103 3.40 6.74 -9.02
N VAL A 104 4.08 6.02 -8.12
CA VAL A 104 3.57 4.79 -7.53
C VAL A 104 3.01 5.07 -6.14
N ILE A 105 3.82 5.67 -5.25
CA ILE A 105 3.40 5.88 -3.87
C ILE A 105 2.35 6.98 -3.79
N TYR A 106 2.68 8.18 -4.29
CA TYR A 106 1.76 9.31 -4.24
C TYR A 106 0.52 9.07 -5.11
N GLY A 107 0.72 8.64 -6.36
CA GLY A 107 -0.37 8.31 -7.29
C GLY A 107 -1.36 7.31 -6.70
N ARG A 108 -0.88 6.16 -6.20
CA ARG A 108 -1.77 5.14 -5.63
C ARG A 108 -2.46 5.63 -4.37
N LEU A 109 -1.71 6.15 -3.39
CA LEU A 109 -2.28 6.51 -2.09
C LEU A 109 -3.24 7.71 -2.17
N TYR A 110 -2.87 8.77 -2.91
CA TYR A 110 -3.65 10.00 -2.91
C TYR A 110 -4.79 10.00 -3.94
N ASN A 111 -4.62 9.35 -5.09
CA ASN A 111 -5.65 9.37 -6.14
C ASN A 111 -6.61 8.20 -6.01
N GLU A 112 -6.12 7.02 -5.65
CA GLU A 112 -6.92 5.78 -5.65
C GLU A 112 -7.33 5.39 -4.23
N THR A 113 -6.38 5.06 -3.35
CA THR A 113 -6.66 4.59 -1.98
C THR A 113 -7.57 5.55 -1.22
N ARG A 114 -7.29 6.85 -1.28
CA ARG A 114 -8.12 7.88 -0.62
C ARG A 114 -9.54 7.91 -1.17
N SER A 115 -9.71 7.75 -2.49
CA SER A 115 -11.03 7.75 -3.12
C SER A 115 -11.83 6.53 -2.70
N ASP A 116 -11.19 5.35 -2.72
CA ASP A 116 -11.81 4.10 -2.30
C ASP A 116 -12.26 4.18 -0.84
N ILE A 117 -11.39 4.65 0.07
CA ILE A 117 -11.74 4.81 1.49
C ILE A 117 -12.92 5.79 1.66
N LYS A 118 -12.96 6.87 0.87
CA LYS A 118 -13.98 7.92 1.02
C LYS A 118 -15.34 7.52 0.44
N TYR A 119 -15.36 6.78 -0.66
CA TYR A 119 -16.58 6.59 -1.47
C TYR A 119 -16.97 5.13 -1.67
N GLY A 120 -16.07 4.17 -1.45
CA GLY A 120 -16.33 2.77 -1.74
C GLY A 120 -16.98 1.97 -0.60
N PHE A 121 -17.20 2.57 0.57
CA PHE A 121 -17.86 1.91 1.70
C PHE A 121 -19.39 1.90 1.55
N THR A 122 -19.88 1.15 0.56
CA THR A 122 -21.31 1.03 0.22
C THR A 122 -22.00 -0.08 1.03
N GLU A 123 -23.34 -0.10 1.04
CA GLU A 123 -24.11 -1.16 1.71
C GLU A 123 -23.79 -2.57 1.17
N GLN A 124 -23.59 -2.70 -0.14
CA GLN A 124 -23.18 -3.97 -0.76
C GLN A 124 -21.84 -4.47 -0.21
N ILE A 125 -20.90 -3.55 0.03
CA ILE A 125 -19.59 -3.89 0.61
C ILE A 125 -19.73 -4.25 2.09
N LYS A 126 -20.57 -3.54 2.85
CA LYS A 126 -20.88 -3.88 4.24
C LYS A 126 -21.43 -5.30 4.37
N ASP A 127 -22.38 -5.66 3.51
CA ASP A 127 -22.98 -6.99 3.52
C ASP A 127 -21.97 -8.08 3.15
N ARG A 128 -21.12 -7.83 2.16
CA ARG A 128 -19.99 -8.73 1.82
C ARG A 128 -19.09 -8.96 3.03
N ILE A 129 -18.61 -7.88 3.66
CA ILE A 129 -17.69 -7.96 4.80
C ILE A 129 -18.36 -8.65 6.00
N ARG A 130 -19.66 -8.40 6.22
CA ARG A 130 -20.42 -9.08 7.27
C ARG A 130 -20.40 -10.60 7.07
N MET A 131 -20.68 -11.06 5.85
CA MET A 131 -20.60 -12.49 5.52
C MET A 131 -19.20 -13.07 5.68
N GLU A 132 -18.15 -12.31 5.33
CA GLU A 132 -16.75 -12.75 5.51
C GLU A 132 -16.39 -12.90 6.98
N LEU A 133 -16.74 -11.92 7.81
CA LEU A 133 -16.49 -11.95 9.26
C LEU A 133 -17.29 -13.04 9.98
N GLU A 134 -18.51 -13.34 9.50
CA GLU A 134 -19.31 -14.46 10.00
C GLU A 134 -18.70 -15.82 9.64
N LYS A 135 -18.08 -15.96 8.45
CA LYS A 135 -17.42 -17.19 7.98
C LYS A 135 -16.03 -17.41 8.56
N ALA A 136 -15.34 -16.35 8.95
CA ALA A 136 -14.00 -16.40 9.53
C ALA A 136 -14.00 -16.79 11.03
N LYS A 137 -15.20 -16.96 11.61
CA LYS A 137 -15.41 -17.58 12.92
C LYS A 137 -15.43 -19.10 12.82
#